data_AF-A0A9W9QDL4-F1
#
_entry.id   AF-A0A9W9QDL4-F1
#
_cell.length_a   1.000
_cell.length_b   1.000
_cell.length_c   1.000
_cell.angle_alpha   90.00
_cell.angle_beta   90.00
_cell.angle_gamma   90.00
#
_symmetry.space_group_name_H-M   'P 1'
#
loop_
_entity.id
_entity.type
_entity.pdbx_description
1 polymer ?
#
loop_
_entity_poly.entity_id
_entity_poly.type
_entity_poly.pdbx_seq_one_letter_code
_entity_poly.pdbx_strand_id
1 'polypeptide(L)'
;MESMRNQHNPVLPPLATEAVQKTNPEPAKSAINAEFPLVSCLTQGLEEFDWEQLQEKYTDAMNEHSRVEEDLRVETAKLLEVFTAWSQTTVLQDEQRALKRFKTQMQHVQNSEIVVESKKKHYMEVVKAFQSALALLNEQLKI
;
A
#
# COMPACT_ATOMS: atom_id res chain seq x y z
N MET A 1 12.30 -42.92 1.47
CA MET A 1 11.07 -43.40 0.80
C MET A 1 10.24 -42.18 0.45
N GLU A 2 10.60 -41.52 -0.64
CA GLU A 2 10.04 -41.80 -1.98
C GLU A 2 8.57 -41.40 -2.10
N SER A 3 8.32 -40.24 -2.69
CA SER A 3 7.33 -40.14 -3.76
C SER A 3 7.49 -38.80 -4.46
N MET A 4 8.25 -38.88 -5.56
CA MET A 4 8.37 -37.85 -6.56
C MET A 4 7.01 -37.63 -7.23
N ARG A 5 6.59 -36.36 -7.31
CA ARG A 5 5.42 -35.95 -8.08
C ARG A 5 5.84 -35.90 -9.55
N ASN A 6 5.53 -36.97 -10.27
CA ASN A 6 5.80 -37.13 -11.70
C ASN A 6 5.12 -36.02 -12.52
N GLN A 7 5.94 -35.23 -13.22
CA GLN A 7 5.50 -34.37 -14.31
C GLN A 7 5.10 -35.25 -15.50
N HIS A 8 3.84 -35.14 -15.93
CA HIS A 8 3.38 -35.73 -17.18
C HIS A 8 3.94 -34.89 -18.33
N ASN A 9 4.94 -35.44 -19.02
CA ASN A 9 5.45 -34.92 -20.28
C ASN A 9 4.81 -35.75 -21.41
N PRO A 10 4.06 -35.17 -22.36
CA PRO A 10 3.51 -35.95 -23.46
C PRO A 10 4.62 -36.30 -24.46
N VAL A 11 4.80 -37.62 -24.63
CA VAL A 11 5.68 -38.25 -25.60
C VAL A 11 5.24 -37.90 -27.02
N LEU A 12 6.15 -37.33 -27.81
CA LEU A 12 6.00 -37.16 -29.25
C LEU A 12 6.59 -38.40 -29.95
N PRO A 13 5.87 -39.08 -30.86
CA PRO A 13 6.44 -40.16 -31.66
C PRO A 13 7.34 -39.61 -32.78
N PRO A 14 8.42 -40.32 -33.18
CA PRO A 14 9.29 -39.89 -34.28
C PRO A 14 8.92 -40.56 -35.62
N LEU A 15 9.49 -39.99 -36.69
CA LEU A 15 9.54 -40.43 -38.10
C LEU A 15 8.26 -40.19 -38.94
N ALA A 16 8.31 -39.74 -40.20
CA ALA A 16 9.38 -39.87 -41.18
C ALA A 16 9.42 -38.69 -42.18
N THR A 17 10.63 -38.44 -42.66
CA THR A 17 11.00 -37.66 -43.84
C THR A 17 10.28 -38.13 -45.09
N GLU A 18 9.61 -37.25 -45.83
CA GLU A 18 9.38 -37.48 -47.26
C GLU A 18 9.22 -36.18 -48.07
N ALA A 19 10.06 -36.08 -49.09
CA ALA A 19 9.96 -35.35 -50.35
C ALA A 19 9.68 -33.83 -50.36
N VAL A 20 10.78 -33.06 -50.50
CA VAL A 20 10.81 -31.74 -51.13
C VAL A 20 10.46 -31.89 -52.62
N GLN A 21 9.41 -31.22 -53.09
CA GLN A 21 9.17 -31.00 -54.51
C GLN A 21 9.08 -29.49 -54.79
N LYS A 22 10.13 -28.97 -55.43
CA LYS A 22 10.21 -27.59 -55.95
C LYS A 22 9.28 -27.42 -57.15
N THR A 23 8.40 -26.43 -57.11
CA THR A 23 7.89 -25.74 -58.30
C THR A 23 7.96 -24.23 -58.07
N ASN A 24 8.46 -23.50 -59.08
CA ASN A 24 8.88 -22.10 -59.04
C ASN A 24 7.68 -21.11 -59.13
N PRO A 25 7.88 -19.79 -58.89
CA PRO A 25 6.90 -18.84 -58.38
C PRO A 25 6.20 -18.00 -59.46
N GLU A 26 4.98 -17.54 -59.17
CA GLU A 26 4.48 -16.19 -59.55
C GLU A 26 3.12 -15.90 -58.88
N PRO A 27 2.67 -14.63 -58.79
CA PRO A 27 2.30 -13.99 -57.54
C PRO A 27 0.79 -14.03 -57.33
N ALA A 28 0.32 -14.84 -56.38
CA ALA A 28 -1.05 -14.78 -55.92
C ALA A 28 -1.24 -13.59 -54.98
N LYS A 29 -1.39 -12.41 -55.60
CA LYS A 29 -1.96 -11.20 -55.01
C LYS A 29 -3.42 -11.46 -54.59
N SER A 30 -3.69 -12.17 -53.51
CA SER A 30 -5.06 -12.23 -52.95
C SER A 30 -5.15 -13.07 -51.68
N ALA A 31 -4.59 -12.61 -50.56
CA ALA A 31 -4.94 -13.18 -49.25
C ALA A 31 -4.62 -12.29 -48.04
N ILE A 32 -4.49 -10.97 -48.19
CA ILE A 32 -4.28 -10.05 -47.05
C ILE A 32 -5.51 -9.14 -46.81
N ASN A 33 -6.56 -9.25 -47.64
CA ASN A 33 -7.61 -8.23 -47.72
C ASN A 33 -8.85 -8.50 -46.84
N ALA A 34 -8.78 -9.37 -45.84
CA ALA A 34 -9.93 -9.69 -44.97
C ALA A 34 -9.80 -9.20 -43.51
N GLU A 35 -8.72 -8.49 -43.19
CA GLU A 35 -8.50 -7.81 -41.90
C GLU A 35 -7.94 -6.44 -42.30
N PHE A 36 -8.64 -5.31 -42.29
CA PHE A 36 -9.07 -4.56 -41.12
C PHE A 36 -9.83 -3.30 -41.62
N PRO A 37 -11.15 -3.18 -41.43
CA PRO A 37 -11.87 -1.92 -41.63
C PRO A 37 -11.26 -0.75 -40.86
N LEU A 38 -10.62 -1.06 -39.73
CA LEU A 38 -9.88 -0.12 -38.88
C LEU A 38 -8.65 0.46 -39.60
N VAL A 39 -7.88 -0.36 -40.32
CA VAL A 39 -6.65 0.09 -40.99
C VAL A 39 -7.00 1.06 -42.10
N SER A 40 -7.98 0.74 -42.94
CA SER A 40 -8.44 1.65 -43.99
C SER A 40 -8.99 2.98 -43.44
N CYS A 41 -9.62 2.95 -42.26
CA CYS A 41 -10.06 4.17 -41.58
C CYS A 41 -8.90 4.99 -41.01
N LEU A 42 -7.87 4.34 -40.45
CA LEU A 42 -6.69 5.00 -39.88
C LEU A 42 -5.75 5.56 -40.94
N THR A 43 -5.72 4.94 -42.12
CA THR A 43 -4.89 5.37 -43.24
C THR A 43 -5.64 6.31 -44.20
N GLN A 44 -6.89 6.65 -43.93
CA GLN A 44 -7.68 7.53 -44.78
C GLN A 44 -7.06 8.94 -44.78
N GLY A 45 -6.72 9.45 -45.97
CA GLY A 45 -6.04 10.74 -46.14
C GLY A 45 -4.51 10.68 -45.98
N LEU A 46 -3.93 9.50 -45.72
CA LEU A 46 -2.48 9.31 -45.63
C LEU A 46 -1.81 9.29 -47.02
N GLU A 47 -2.59 8.96 -48.06
CA GLU A 47 -2.14 8.94 -49.47
C GLU A 47 -1.73 10.32 -50.01
N GLU A 48 -2.17 11.39 -49.34
CA GLU A 48 -1.87 12.79 -49.71
C GLU A 48 -0.57 13.33 -49.08
N PHE A 49 0.05 12.57 -48.17
CA PHE A 49 1.25 12.99 -47.45
C PHE A 49 2.51 12.29 -47.95
N ASP A 50 3.57 13.08 -48.17
CA ASP A 50 4.92 12.53 -48.29
C ASP A 50 5.40 12.01 -46.93
N TRP A 51 6.25 10.97 -46.96
CA TRP A 51 6.77 10.34 -45.74
C TRP A 51 7.43 11.34 -44.77
N GLU A 52 8.14 12.34 -45.29
CA GLU A 52 8.79 13.37 -44.49
C GLU A 52 7.77 14.24 -43.73
N GLN A 53 6.65 14.60 -44.37
CA GLN A 53 5.59 15.40 -43.75
C GLN A 53 4.85 14.60 -42.67
N LEU A 54 4.67 13.30 -42.91
CA LEU A 54 4.07 12.40 -41.92
C LEU A 54 4.98 12.25 -40.70
N GLN A 55 6.29 12.08 -40.93
CA GLN A 55 7.28 11.98 -39.87
C GLN A 55 7.33 13.26 -39.04
N GLU A 56 7.34 14.44 -39.68
CA GLU A 56 7.32 15.74 -39.01
C GLU A 56 6.08 15.88 -38.11
N LYS A 57 4.88 15.64 -38.66
CA LYS A 57 3.62 15.70 -37.89
C LYS A 57 3.59 14.73 -36.73
N TYR A 58 4.10 13.52 -36.91
CA TYR A 58 4.19 12.54 -35.84
C TYR A 58 5.13 13.01 -34.73
N THR A 59 6.31 13.50 -35.09
CA THR A 59 7.28 14.03 -34.13
C THR A 59 6.73 15.22 -33.37
N ASP A 60 6.05 16.15 -34.05
CA ASP A 60 5.39 17.29 -33.42
C ASP A 60 4.29 16.86 -32.44
N ALA A 61 3.44 15.90 -32.84
CA ALA A 61 2.41 15.36 -31.96
C ALA A 61 3.01 14.68 -30.72
N MET A 62 4.07 13.88 -30.89
CA MET A 62 4.76 13.23 -29.77
C MET A 62 5.41 14.24 -28.82
N ASN A 63 6.01 15.30 -29.36
CA ASN A 63 6.62 16.37 -28.56
C ASN A 63 5.55 17.13 -27.76
N GLU A 64 4.42 17.45 -28.39
CA GLU A 64 3.29 18.11 -27.72
C GLU A 64 2.71 17.23 -26.61
N HIS A 65 2.47 15.94 -26.90
CA HIS A 65 2.00 15.00 -25.88
C HIS A 65 2.99 14.88 -24.72
N SER A 66 4.28 14.79 -25.03
CA SER A 66 5.34 14.72 -24.00
C SER A 66 5.35 15.98 -23.12
N ARG A 67 5.14 17.16 -23.70
CA ARG A 67 5.04 18.42 -22.95
C ARG A 67 3.84 18.41 -22.01
N VAL A 68 2.67 18.04 -22.52
CA VAL A 68 1.43 17.99 -21.72
C VAL A 68 1.55 16.97 -20.59
N GLU A 69 2.13 15.80 -20.85
CA GLU A 69 2.37 14.78 -19.82
C GLU A 69 3.31 15.30 -18.73
N GLU A 70 4.39 15.99 -19.11
CA GLU A 70 5.33 16.57 -18.16
C GLU A 70 4.68 17.66 -17.29
N ASP A 71 3.87 18.54 -17.89
CA ASP A 71 3.12 19.56 -17.15
C ASP A 71 2.16 18.91 -16.15
N LEU A 72 1.41 17.88 -16.57
CA LEU A 72 0.52 17.13 -15.69
C LEU A 72 1.27 16.44 -14.55
N ARG A 73 2.44 15.87 -14.84
CA ARG A 73 3.31 15.23 -13.84
C ARG A 73 3.78 16.25 -12.80
N VAL A 74 4.17 17.45 -13.23
CA VAL A 74 4.59 18.54 -12.34
C VAL A 74 3.44 19.00 -11.45
N GLU A 75 2.23 19.18 -11.99
CA GLU A 75 1.05 19.55 -11.20
C GLU A 75 0.69 18.49 -10.17
N THR A 76 0.70 17.21 -10.59
CA THR A 76 0.43 16.08 -9.71
C THR A 76 1.45 16.00 -8.58
N ALA A 77 2.73 16.23 -8.87
CA ALA A 77 3.79 16.25 -7.87
C ALA A 77 3.57 17.36 -6.82
N LYS A 78 3.18 18.57 -7.25
CA LYS A 78 2.84 19.69 -6.34
C LYS A 78 1.67 19.35 -5.42
N LEU A 79 0.64 18.67 -5.95
CA LEU A 79 -0.50 18.26 -5.14
C LEU A 79 -0.11 17.19 -4.11
N LEU A 80 0.71 16.22 -4.52
CA LEU A 80 1.22 15.17 -3.64
C LEU A 80 2.14 15.72 -2.54
N GLU A 81 2.89 16.79 -2.81
CA GLU A 81 3.72 17.47 -1.81
C GLU A 81 2.86 18.00 -0.64
N VAL A 82 1.77 18.71 -0.95
CA VAL A 82 0.83 19.22 0.06
C VAL A 82 0.18 18.08 0.85
N PHE A 83 -0.27 17.04 0.15
CA PHE A 83 -0.87 15.87 0.79
C PHE A 83 0.11 15.16 1.72
N THR A 84 1.37 15.01 1.29
CA THR A 84 2.42 14.36 2.09
C THR A 84 2.73 15.19 3.33
N ALA A 85 2.90 16.51 3.20
CA ALA A 85 3.14 17.39 4.34
C ALA A 85 1.97 17.35 5.34
N TRP A 86 0.73 17.36 4.85
CA TRP A 86 -0.45 17.29 5.71
C TRP A 86 -0.59 15.94 6.41
N SER A 87 -0.42 14.82 5.69
CA SER A 87 -0.50 13.48 6.28
C SER A 87 0.57 13.24 7.34
N GLN A 88 1.80 13.70 7.12
CA GLN A 88 2.86 13.64 8.12
C GLN A 88 2.54 14.49 9.35
N THR A 89 2.07 15.72 9.14
CA THR A 89 1.76 16.64 10.24
C THR A 89 0.60 16.14 11.09
N THR A 90 -0.45 15.60 10.46
CA THR A 90 -1.64 15.09 11.16
C THR A 90 -1.32 13.89 12.03
N VAL A 91 -0.51 12.95 11.54
CA VAL A 91 -0.03 11.79 12.34
C VAL A 91 0.74 12.26 13.57
N LEU A 92 1.75 13.13 13.39
CA LEU A 92 2.56 13.62 14.51
C LEU A 92 1.72 14.34 15.57
N GLN A 93 0.79 15.20 15.13
CA GLN A 93 -0.09 15.92 16.05
C GLN A 93 -1.05 14.98 16.80
N ASP A 94 -1.58 13.94 16.12
CA ASP A 94 -2.46 12.98 16.76
C ASP A 94 -1.70 12.11 17.79
N GLU A 95 -0.49 11.66 17.47
CA GLU A 95 0.39 10.96 18.41
C GLU A 95 0.68 11.80 19.65
N GLN A 96 1.03 13.08 19.47
CA GLN A 96 1.28 13.99 20.59
C GLN A 96 0.03 14.19 21.45
N ARG A 97 -1.14 14.32 20.82
CA ARG A 97 -2.43 14.47 21.50
C ARG A 97 -2.81 13.20 22.26
N ALA A 98 -2.64 12.03 21.65
CA ALA A 98 -2.89 10.73 22.27
C ALA A 98 -1.99 10.53 23.50
N LEU A 99 -0.69 10.85 23.37
CA LEU A 99 0.26 10.77 24.48
C LEU A 99 -0.10 11.72 25.64
N LYS A 100 -0.49 12.96 25.34
CA LYS A 100 -0.93 13.92 26.37
C LYS A 100 -2.16 13.39 27.12
N ARG A 101 -3.17 12.91 26.38
CA ARG A 101 -4.38 12.33 26.99
C ARG A 101 -4.06 11.13 27.86
N PHE A 102 -3.22 10.23 27.38
CA PHE A 102 -2.78 9.06 28.13
C PHE A 102 -2.10 9.47 29.43
N LYS A 103 -1.17 10.43 29.39
CA LYS A 103 -0.49 10.95 30.59
C LYS A 103 -1.47 11.54 31.59
N THR A 104 -2.41 12.37 31.14
CA THR A 104 -3.41 12.97 32.03
C THR A 104 -4.31 11.92 32.66
N GLN A 105 -4.79 10.94 31.89
CA GLN A 105 -5.63 9.86 32.41
C GLN A 105 -4.86 8.99 33.40
N MET A 106 -3.62 8.60 33.07
CA MET A 106 -2.74 7.84 33.95
C MET A 106 -2.52 8.58 35.27
N GLN A 107 -2.16 9.87 35.21
CA GLN A 107 -1.93 10.67 36.40
C GLN A 107 -3.20 10.84 37.24
N HIS A 108 -4.36 11.01 36.61
CA HIS A 108 -5.63 11.08 37.32
C HIS A 108 -5.92 9.79 38.09
N VAL A 109 -5.75 8.63 37.44
CA VAL A 109 -5.94 7.30 38.06
C VAL A 109 -4.96 7.12 39.21
N GLN A 110 -3.66 7.34 38.98
CA GLN A 110 -2.62 7.22 40.01
C GLN A 110 -2.90 8.11 41.23
N ASN A 111 -3.30 9.37 41.00
CA ASN A 111 -3.66 10.27 42.09
C ASN A 111 -4.85 9.74 42.89
N SER A 112 -5.87 9.20 42.21
CA SER A 112 -7.04 8.62 42.88
C SER A 112 -6.67 7.38 43.71
N GLU A 113 -5.78 6.52 43.20
CA GLU A 113 -5.27 5.35 43.90
C GLU A 113 -4.46 5.75 45.16
N ILE A 114 -3.55 6.73 45.02
CA ILE A 114 -2.77 7.26 46.15
C ILE A 114 -3.68 7.79 47.26
N VAL A 115 -4.75 8.53 46.90
CA VAL A 115 -5.70 9.07 47.88
C VAL A 115 -6.44 7.96 48.62
N VAL A 116 -6.86 6.90 47.93
CA VAL A 116 -7.56 5.78 48.56
C VAL A 116 -6.60 4.99 49.46
N GLU A 117 -5.38 4.70 49.01
CA GLU A 117 -4.40 3.97 49.82
C GLU A 117 -3.97 4.79 51.05
N SER A 118 -3.82 6.11 50.91
CA SER A 118 -3.59 7.04 52.01
C SER A 118 -4.66 6.92 53.10
N LYS A 119 -5.94 6.95 52.72
CA LYS A 119 -7.06 6.81 53.67
C LYS A 119 -7.05 5.45 54.35
N LYS A 120 -6.83 4.38 53.58
CA LYS A 120 -6.76 3.01 54.10
C LYS A 120 -5.62 2.85 55.13
N LYS A 121 -4.43 3.38 54.82
CA LYS A 121 -3.29 3.39 55.74
C LYS A 121 -3.63 4.14 57.04
N HIS A 122 -4.22 5.33 56.92
CA HIS A 122 -4.63 6.12 58.08
C HIS A 122 -5.61 5.35 58.98
N TYR A 123 -6.65 4.73 58.41
CA TYR A 123 -7.60 3.94 59.20
C TYR A 123 -6.95 2.73 59.86
N MET A 124 -6.02 2.03 59.20
CA MET A 124 -5.26 0.95 59.84
C MET A 124 -4.44 1.44 61.03
N GLU A 125 -3.76 2.58 60.91
CA GLU A 125 -2.97 3.16 62.00
C GLU A 125 -3.85 3.55 63.18
N VAL A 126 -5.00 4.18 62.92
CA VAL A 126 -5.99 4.55 63.94
C VAL A 126 -6.52 3.30 64.66
N VAL A 127 -6.95 2.28 63.92
CA VAL A 127 -7.44 1.03 64.51
C VAL A 127 -6.36 0.33 65.33
N LYS A 128 -5.12 0.29 64.82
CA LYS A 128 -3.98 -0.29 65.55
C LYS A 128 -3.72 0.45 66.86
N ALA A 129 -3.76 1.79 66.86
CA ALA A 129 -3.59 2.59 68.07
C ALA A 129 -4.70 2.30 69.11
N PHE A 130 -5.96 2.19 68.67
CA PHE A 130 -7.06 1.81 69.55
C PHE A 130 -6.90 0.40 70.13
N GLN A 131 -6.48 -0.57 69.30
CA GLN A 131 -6.20 -1.93 69.77
C GLN A 131 -5.07 -1.96 70.79
N SER A 132 -3.98 -1.22 70.57
CA SER A 132 -2.89 -1.09 71.52
C SER A 132 -3.33 -0.46 72.84
N ALA A 133 -4.17 0.58 72.79
CA ALA A 133 -4.72 1.20 74.00
C ALA A 133 -5.63 0.22 74.78
N LEU A 134 -6.48 -0.55 74.11
CA LEU A 134 -7.31 -1.57 74.75
C LEU A 134 -6.48 -2.71 75.36
N ALA A 135 -5.41 -3.13 74.68
CA ALA A 135 -4.49 -4.14 75.22
C ALA A 135 -3.82 -3.65 76.50
N LEU A 136 -3.35 -2.39 76.52
CA LEU A 136 -2.77 -1.76 77.72
C LEU A 136 -3.76 -1.70 78.88
N LEU A 137 -5.01 -1.33 78.62
CA LEU A 137 -6.07 -1.30 79.65
C LEU A 137 -6.35 -2.71 80.21
N ASN A 138 -6.40 -3.71 79.34
CA ASN A 138 -6.61 -5.10 79.76
C ASN A 138 -5.42 -5.69 80.55
N GLU A 139 -4.19 -5.27 80.28
CA GLU A 139 -3.03 -5.63 81.10
C GLU A 139 -3.12 -5.01 82.50
N GLN A 140 -3.51 -3.73 82.58
CA GLN A 140 -3.66 -3.04 83.86
C GLN A 140 -4.78 -3.62 84.74
N LEU A 141 -5.83 -4.20 84.14
CA LEU A 141 -6.93 -4.84 84.85
C LEU A 141 -6.68 -6.30 85.29
N LYS A 142 -5.57 -6.92 84.85
CA LYS A 142 -5.21 -8.31 85.19
C LYS A 142 -4.27 -8.44 86.40
N ILE A 143 -4.07 -7.35 87.13
CA ILE A 143 -3.35 -7.26 88.42
C ILE A 143 -4.38 -7.20 89.53
#